data_AF-A0A1E1GD40-F1
#
_entry.id   AF-A0A1E1GD40-F1
#
_cell.length_a   1.000
_cell.length_b   1.000
_cell.length_c   1.000
_cell.angle_alpha   90.00
_cell.angle_beta   90.00
_cell.angle_gamma   90.00
#
_symmetry.space_group_name_H-M   'P 1'
#
loop_
_entity.id
_entity.type
_entity.pdbx_description
1 polymer ?
#
loop_
_entity_poly.entity_id
_entity_poly.type
_entity_poly.pdbx_seq_one_letter_code
_entity_poly.pdbx_strand_id
1 'polypeptide(L)'
;MKVELQIKETYEEEKLIVQTPQPTEKVQKVIEFAENLDQKETIKGKIDDQVYLVKIGKIQRFYIENRKILAETASQTYTIDLRLYQVLDILPTTFIQISQSEIVNIDAISHLKLTPNGLVEIFLKNESFTYSSRRYLKTIKEKLEL
;
A
#
# COMPACT_ATOMS: atom_id res chain seq x y z
N MET A 1 17.32 -15.02 -16.67
CA MET A 1 16.74 -13.75 -17.13
C MET A 1 17.90 -12.96 -17.73
N LYS A 2 17.78 -12.45 -18.95
CA LYS A 2 18.78 -11.60 -19.60
C LYS A 2 18.26 -10.17 -19.51
N VAL A 3 19.10 -9.21 -19.13
CA VAL A 3 18.73 -7.79 -19.04
C VAL A 3 19.50 -7.04 -20.11
N GLU A 4 18.80 -6.25 -20.92
CA GLU A 4 19.36 -5.40 -21.96
C GLU A 4 18.97 -3.94 -21.71
N LEU A 5 19.94 -3.04 -21.76
CA LEU A 5 19.73 -1.60 -21.61
C LEU A 5 20.04 -0.92 -22.95
N GLN A 6 19.08 -0.16 -23.46
CA GLN A 6 19.23 0.63 -24.68
C GLN A 6 19.05 2.10 -24.33
N ILE A 7 20.06 2.92 -24.67
CA ILE A 7 20.04 4.37 -24.44
C ILE A 7 20.23 5.05 -25.80
N LYS A 8 19.24 5.82 -26.23
CA LYS A 8 19.30 6.65 -27.45
C LYS A 8 18.53 7.94 -27.22
N GLU A 9 19.08 9.06 -27.69
CA GLU A 9 18.42 10.38 -27.61
C GLU A 9 17.12 10.46 -28.43
N THR A 10 16.91 9.53 -29.37
CA THR A 10 15.71 9.47 -30.21
C THR A 10 14.47 8.89 -29.51
N TYR A 11 14.60 8.36 -28.29
CA TYR A 11 13.45 7.85 -27.55
C TYR A 11 12.69 9.00 -26.87
N GLU A 12 11.37 9.08 -27.07
CA GLU A 12 10.52 10.18 -26.58
C GLU A 12 10.11 10.01 -25.10
N GLU A 13 10.15 8.78 -24.59
CA GLU A 13 9.75 8.45 -23.22
C GLU A 13 10.59 7.29 -22.66
N GLU A 14 10.64 7.19 -21.33
CA GLU A 14 11.16 6.01 -20.65
C GLU A 14 10.18 4.84 -20.87
N LYS A 15 10.69 3.68 -21.31
CA LYS A 15 9.86 2.51 -21.61
C LYS A 15 10.51 1.24 -21.11
N LEU A 16 9.72 0.40 -20.43
CA LEU A 16 10.08 -0.96 -20.10
C LEU A 16 9.40 -1.94 -21.06
N ILE A 17 10.18 -2.80 -21.72
CA ILE A 17 9.68 -3.88 -22.58
C ILE A 17 10.05 -5.21 -21.95
N VAL A 18 9.05 -6.03 -21.61
CA VAL A 18 9.25 -7.37 -21.05
C VAL A 18 8.83 -8.42 -22.09
N GLN A 19 9.78 -9.26 -22.52
CA GLN A 19 9.55 -10.35 -23.48
C GLN A 19 9.69 -11.70 -22.78
N THR A 20 8.64 -12.54 -22.84
CA THR A 20 8.61 -13.87 -22.23
C THR A 20 7.84 -14.86 -23.11
N PRO A 21 8.24 -16.15 -23.17
CA PRO A 21 7.47 -17.15 -23.92
C PRO A 21 6.13 -17.51 -23.28
N GLN A 22 5.95 -17.25 -21.97
CA GLN A 22 4.72 -17.49 -21.23
C GLN A 22 4.62 -16.56 -20.00
N PRO A 23 3.41 -16.29 -19.46
CA PRO A 23 3.26 -15.61 -18.19
C PRO A 23 3.92 -16.40 -17.06
N THR A 24 4.73 -15.72 -16.24
CA THR A 24 5.36 -16.32 -15.05
C THR A 24 5.31 -15.34 -13.90
N GLU A 25 5.28 -15.83 -12.66
CA GLU A 25 5.34 -14.99 -11.45
C GLU A 25 6.56 -14.04 -11.45
N LYS A 26 7.70 -14.50 -11.97
CA LYS A 26 8.92 -13.68 -12.07
C LYS A 26 8.73 -12.48 -12.99
N VAL A 27 8.04 -12.66 -14.11
CA VAL A 27 7.72 -11.57 -15.06
C VAL A 27 6.72 -10.61 -14.44
N GLN A 28 5.70 -11.14 -13.76
CA GLN A 28 4.68 -10.33 -13.09
C GLN A 28 5.31 -9.39 -12.04
N LYS A 29 6.26 -9.88 -11.24
CA LYS A 29 7.00 -9.05 -10.27
C LYS A 29 7.79 -7.90 -10.90
N VAL A 30 8.33 -8.09 -12.12
CA VAL A 30 9.07 -7.03 -12.84
C VAL A 30 8.13 -5.95 -13.37
N ILE A 31 6.98 -6.35 -13.91
CA ILE A 31 5.94 -5.43 -14.36
C ILE A 31 5.45 -4.59 -13.17
N GLU A 32 5.08 -5.25 -12.08
CA GLU A 32 4.65 -4.57 -10.86
C GLU A 32 5.72 -3.60 -10.36
N PHE A 33 6.99 -4.02 -10.27
CA PHE A 33 8.06 -3.11 -9.85
C PHE A 33 8.12 -1.84 -10.71
N ALA A 34 8.04 -1.98 -12.03
CA ALA A 34 8.10 -0.85 -12.96
C ALA A 34 6.89 0.09 -12.85
N GLU A 35 5.68 -0.47 -12.69
CA GLU A 35 4.46 0.31 -12.48
C GLU A 35 4.48 1.11 -11.17
N ASN A 36 5.31 0.71 -10.20
CA ASN A 36 5.47 1.42 -8.93
C ASN A 36 6.66 2.43 -8.95
N LEU A 37 7.43 2.58 -10.03
CA LEU A 37 8.62 3.47 -10.07
C LEU A 37 8.26 4.96 -9.92
N ASP A 38 7.15 5.40 -10.51
CA ASP A 38 6.69 6.79 -10.46
C ASP A 38 5.81 7.11 -9.24
N GLN A 39 5.67 6.15 -8.31
CA GLN A 39 4.82 6.38 -7.15
C GLN A 39 5.39 7.42 -6.20
N LYS A 40 4.47 8.18 -5.60
CA LYS A 40 4.84 9.14 -4.56
C LYS A 40 5.50 8.41 -3.41
N GLU A 41 6.74 8.80 -3.10
CA GLU A 41 7.43 8.30 -1.91
C GLU A 41 6.90 8.93 -0.62
N THR A 42 6.28 10.11 -0.72
CA THR A 42 5.80 10.88 0.44
C THR A 42 4.36 11.36 0.26
N ILE A 43 3.67 11.49 1.39
CA ILE A 43 2.35 12.11 1.50
C ILE A 43 2.42 13.26 2.52
N LYS A 44 1.68 14.34 2.26
CA LYS A 44 1.57 15.46 3.21
C LYS A 44 0.68 15.06 4.37
N GLY A 45 1.22 15.09 5.58
CA GLY A 45 0.49 14.88 6.82
C GLY A 45 0.60 16.07 7.77
N LYS A 46 -0.40 16.28 8.61
CA LYS A 46 -0.48 17.41 9.54
C LYS A 46 -0.49 16.98 11.00
N ILE A 47 0.22 17.74 11.82
CA ILE A 47 0.10 17.75 13.28
C ILE A 47 -0.02 19.21 13.67
N ASP A 48 -1.12 19.57 14.34
CA ASP A 48 -1.48 20.96 14.62
C ASP A 48 -1.38 21.81 13.35
N ASP A 49 -0.59 22.90 13.38
CA ASP A 49 -0.40 23.82 12.26
C ASP A 49 0.79 23.48 11.36
N GLN A 50 1.46 22.34 11.60
CA GLN A 50 2.66 21.94 10.87
C GLN A 50 2.36 20.87 9.82
N VAL A 51 2.99 21.01 8.65
CA VAL A 51 2.90 20.06 7.53
C VAL A 51 4.20 19.28 7.41
N TYR A 52 4.09 17.95 7.41
CA TYR A 52 5.19 17.00 7.31
C TYR A 52 5.12 16.23 5.99
N LEU A 53 6.27 15.98 5.38
CA LEU A 53 6.41 15.04 4.27
C LEU A 53 6.64 13.64 4.85
N VAL A 54 5.57 12.88 5.00
CA VAL A 54 5.59 11.55 5.62
C VAL A 54 5.94 10.53 4.55
N LYS A 55 6.98 9.73 4.77
CA LYS A 55 7.34 8.62 3.87
C LYS A 55 6.22 7.59 3.88
N ILE A 56 5.64 7.28 2.72
CA ILE A 56 4.52 6.34 2.58
C ILE A 56 4.92 4.96 3.13
N GLY A 57 6.12 4.47 2.84
CA GLY A 57 6.62 3.19 3.36
C GLY A 57 6.79 3.12 4.89
N LYS A 58 6.74 4.25 5.61
CA LYS A 58 6.76 4.28 7.09
C LYS A 58 5.35 4.26 7.72
N ILE A 59 4.31 4.40 6.90
CA ILE A 59 2.92 4.41 7.35
C ILE A 59 2.47 2.95 7.48
N GLN A 60 1.90 2.60 8.63
CA GLN A 60 1.36 1.28 8.92
C GLN A 60 -0.08 1.16 8.44
N ARG A 61 -0.86 2.22 8.58
CA ARG A 61 -2.25 2.28 8.10
C ARG A 61 -2.74 3.70 7.89
N PHE A 62 -3.79 3.80 7.08
CA PHE A 62 -4.66 4.96 6.99
C PHE A 62 -6.05 4.58 7.49
N TYR A 63 -6.65 5.39 8.36
CA TYR A 63 -8.00 5.12 8.86
C TYR A 63 -8.83 6.38 9.06
N ILE A 64 -10.15 6.23 9.03
CA ILE A 64 -11.08 7.32 9.33
C ILE A 64 -11.38 7.33 10.83
N GLU A 65 -11.09 8.45 11.47
CA GLU A 65 -11.49 8.71 12.85
C GLU A 65 -12.00 10.15 12.96
N ASN A 66 -13.11 10.38 13.66
CA ASN A 66 -13.67 11.72 13.85
C ASN A 66 -13.82 12.53 12.54
N ARG A 67 -14.23 11.86 11.45
CA ARG A 67 -14.39 12.42 10.09
C ARG A 67 -13.10 12.90 9.43
N LYS A 68 -11.93 12.56 9.98
CA LYS A 68 -10.61 12.86 9.42
C LYS A 68 -9.92 11.57 8.98
N ILE A 69 -9.08 11.66 7.96
CA ILE A 69 -8.16 10.57 7.60
C ILE A 69 -6.90 10.72 8.44
N LEU A 70 -6.54 9.67 9.14
CA LEU A 70 -5.31 9.58 9.92
C LEU A 70 -4.35 8.63 9.23
N ALA A 71 -3.08 9.03 9.12
CA ALA A 71 -1.97 8.17 8.73
C ALA A 71 -1.14 7.86 9.98
N GLU A 72 -1.08 6.60 10.37
CA GLU A 72 -0.34 6.16 11.55
C GLU A 72 0.99 5.54 11.14
N THR A 73 2.06 6.01 11.75
CA THR A 73 3.42 5.45 11.66
C THR A 73 3.76 4.73 12.96
N ALA A 74 4.97 4.21 13.10
CA ALA A 74 5.42 3.57 14.34
C ALA A 74 5.45 4.51 15.56
N SER A 75 5.62 5.82 15.36
CA SER A 75 5.86 6.77 16.45
C SER A 75 4.92 7.97 16.44
N GLN A 76 4.12 8.14 15.39
CA GLN A 76 3.36 9.37 15.19
C GLN A 76 2.15 9.13 14.27
N THR A 77 1.07 9.85 14.55
CA THR A 77 -0.13 9.90 13.70
C THR A 77 -0.29 11.30 13.11
N TYR A 78 -0.66 11.36 11.84
CA TYR A 78 -0.81 12.59 11.05
C TYR A 78 -2.23 12.67 10.48
N THR A 79 -2.81 13.86 10.44
CA THR A 79 -4.04 14.10 9.67
C THR A 79 -3.71 14.28 8.18
N ILE A 80 -4.48 13.65 7.30
CA ILE A 80 -4.32 13.72 5.85
C ILE A 80 -5.49 14.50 5.23
N ASP A 81 -5.18 15.51 4.41
CA ASP A 81 -6.17 16.33 3.69
C ASP A 81 -6.60 15.69 2.34
N LEU A 82 -6.81 14.38 2.35
CA LEU A 82 -7.33 13.62 1.21
C LEU A 82 -8.47 12.75 1.70
N ARG A 83 -9.37 12.36 0.79
CA ARG A 83 -10.35 11.31 1.09
C ARG A 83 -9.69 9.94 0.97
N LEU A 84 -10.22 8.93 1.67
CA LEU A 84 -9.63 7.59 1.70
C LEU A 84 -9.45 6.97 0.29
N TYR A 85 -10.39 7.20 -0.64
CA TYR A 85 -10.23 6.71 -2.01
C TYR A 85 -9.08 7.40 -2.77
N GLN A 86 -8.87 8.70 -2.55
CA GLN A 86 -7.75 9.43 -3.16
C GLN A 86 -6.41 9.01 -2.56
N VAL A 87 -6.41 8.62 -1.28
CA VAL A 87 -5.25 7.99 -0.66
C VAL A 87 -4.98 6.66 -1.35
N LEU A 88 -5.99 5.81 -1.54
CA LEU A 88 -5.83 4.52 -2.21
C LEU A 88 -5.23 4.64 -3.62
N ASP A 89 -5.64 5.65 -4.39
CA ASP A 89 -5.17 5.87 -5.78
C ASP A 89 -3.66 6.20 -5.89
N ILE A 90 -3.02 6.65 -4.80
CA ILE A 90 -1.60 7.05 -4.80
C ILE A 90 -0.69 6.09 -4.04
N LEU A 91 -1.25 5.05 -3.43
CA LEU A 91 -0.49 4.11 -2.60
C LEU A 91 0.09 2.96 -3.43
N PRO A 92 1.26 2.44 -3.03
CA PRO A 92 1.81 1.23 -3.60
C PRO A 92 0.90 0.03 -3.42
N THR A 93 1.13 -0.99 -4.24
CA THR A 93 0.45 -2.28 -4.14
C THR A 93 0.68 -2.98 -2.80
N THR A 94 1.67 -2.56 -2.01
CA THR A 94 1.88 -3.00 -0.62
C THR A 94 0.77 -2.56 0.33
N PHE A 95 -0.14 -1.67 -0.09
CA PHE A 95 -1.33 -1.33 0.69
C PHE A 95 -2.56 -2.14 0.27
N ILE A 96 -3.40 -2.41 1.26
CA ILE A 96 -4.66 -3.13 1.08
C ILE A 96 -5.79 -2.46 1.86
N GLN A 97 -6.90 -2.19 1.18
CA GLN A 97 -8.11 -1.72 1.84
C GLN A 97 -8.79 -2.89 2.57
N ILE A 98 -8.95 -2.77 3.88
CA ILE A 98 -9.53 -3.83 4.73
C ILE A 98 -10.97 -3.53 5.16
N SER A 99 -11.37 -2.26 5.05
CA SER A 99 -12.72 -1.79 5.31
C SER A 99 -13.01 -0.50 4.54
N GLN A 100 -14.26 -0.03 4.58
CA GLN A 100 -14.61 1.27 3.98
C GLN A 100 -13.87 2.44 4.62
N SER A 101 -13.31 2.25 5.82
CA SER A 101 -12.67 3.29 6.62
C SER A 101 -11.20 3.02 6.90
N GLU A 102 -10.58 1.98 6.34
CA GLU A 102 -9.20 1.63 6.70
C GLU A 102 -8.43 0.93 5.58
N ILE A 103 -7.18 1.35 5.39
CA ILE A 103 -6.18 0.80 4.47
C ILE A 103 -4.94 0.46 5.30
N VAL A 104 -4.41 -0.75 5.14
CA VAL A 104 -3.25 -1.24 5.88
C VAL A 104 -2.07 -1.45 4.94
N ASN A 105 -0.87 -1.16 5.39
CA ASN A 105 0.38 -1.55 4.73
C ASN A 105 0.70 -3.01 5.10
N ILE A 106 0.75 -3.89 4.10
CA ILE A 106 1.05 -5.31 4.24
C ILE A 106 2.44 -5.49 4.88
N ASP A 107 3.42 -4.67 4.49
CA ASP A 107 4.77 -4.72 5.05
C ASP A 107 4.82 -4.30 6.52
N ALA A 108 3.78 -3.65 7.03
CA ALA A 108 3.65 -3.28 8.43
C ALA A 108 2.89 -4.32 9.27
N ILE A 109 2.38 -5.39 8.66
CA ILE A 109 1.71 -6.48 9.39
C ILE A 109 2.77 -7.30 10.15
N SER A 110 2.51 -7.55 11.43
CA SER A 110 3.28 -8.45 12.27
C SER A 110 2.79 -9.89 12.12
N HIS A 111 1.50 -10.11 12.33
CA HIS A 111 0.86 -11.41 12.21
C HIS A 111 -0.66 -11.23 12.06
N LEU A 112 -1.33 -12.30 11.64
CA LEU A 112 -2.76 -12.35 11.39
C LEU A 112 -3.40 -13.46 12.20
N LYS A 113 -4.65 -13.27 12.62
CA LYS A 113 -5.44 -14.29 13.29
C LYS A 113 -6.82 -14.39 12.67
N LEU A 114 -7.19 -15.60 12.25
CA LEU A 114 -8.54 -15.90 11.81
C LEU A 114 -9.46 -16.03 13.02
N THR A 115 -10.55 -15.27 13.02
CA THR A 115 -11.57 -15.37 14.05
C THR A 115 -12.55 -16.52 13.74
N PRO A 116 -13.27 -17.06 14.74
CA PRO A 116 -14.28 -18.11 14.50
C PRO A 116 -15.39 -17.71 13.52
N ASN A 117 -15.68 -16.41 13.40
CA ASN A 117 -16.70 -15.89 12.48
C ASN A 117 -16.14 -15.55 11.07
N GLY A 118 -14.90 -15.95 10.79
CA GLY A 118 -14.23 -15.84 9.49
C GLY A 118 -13.64 -14.46 9.18
N LEU A 119 -13.62 -13.54 10.14
CA LEU A 119 -12.92 -12.27 10.00
C LEU A 119 -11.40 -12.46 10.20
N VAL A 120 -10.62 -11.53 9.67
CA VAL A 120 -9.17 -11.45 9.90
C VAL A 120 -8.91 -10.35 10.91
N GLU A 121 -8.29 -10.72 12.03
CA GLU A 121 -7.66 -9.81 12.98
C GLU A 121 -6.22 -9.56 12.51
N ILE A 122 -5.85 -8.29 12.37
CA ILE A 122 -4.60 -7.84 11.76
C ILE A 122 -3.79 -7.12 12.84
N PHE A 123 -2.64 -7.67 13.21
CA PHE A 123 -1.72 -7.07 14.16
C PHE A 123 -0.59 -6.37 13.42
N LEU A 124 -0.33 -5.11 13.76
CA LEU A 124 0.68 -4.28 13.13
C LEU A 124 1.96 -4.23 13.96
N LYS A 125 3.07 -3.82 13.34
CA LYS A 125 4.41 -3.76 13.97
C LYS A 125 4.52 -2.70 15.07
N ASN A 126 3.61 -1.72 15.14
CA ASN A 126 3.49 -0.79 16.28
C ASN A 126 2.59 -1.30 17.41
N GLU A 127 2.32 -2.60 17.48
CA GLU A 127 1.46 -3.21 18.50
C GLU A 127 -0.03 -2.82 18.42
N SER A 128 -0.40 -1.96 17.48
CA SER A 128 -1.81 -1.72 17.16
C SER A 128 -2.41 -2.91 16.43
N PHE A 129 -3.73 -3.04 16.51
CA PHE A 129 -4.46 -4.07 15.77
C PHE A 129 -5.79 -3.54 15.23
N THR A 130 -6.32 -4.22 14.23
CA THR A 130 -7.61 -3.91 13.62
C THR A 130 -8.29 -5.18 13.10
N TYR A 131 -9.53 -5.05 12.62
CA TYR A 131 -10.30 -6.13 12.02
C TYR A 131 -10.66 -5.80 10.58
N SER A 132 -10.55 -6.80 9.71
CA SER A 132 -11.16 -6.77 8.39
C SER A 132 -12.68 -6.63 8.48
N SER A 133 -13.29 -5.97 7.49
CA SER A 133 -14.73 -6.05 7.29
C SER A 133 -15.10 -7.20 6.35
N ARG A 134 -16.29 -7.79 6.53
CA ARG A 134 -16.79 -8.93 5.72
C ARG A 134 -16.70 -8.68 4.22
N ARG A 135 -17.01 -7.45 3.78
CA ARG A 135 -17.00 -7.04 2.37
C ARG A 135 -15.64 -7.20 1.69
N TYR A 136 -14.55 -7.04 2.45
CA TYR A 136 -13.19 -7.03 1.91
C TYR A 136 -12.45 -8.36 2.15
N LEU A 137 -13.08 -9.34 2.81
CA LEU A 137 -12.43 -10.62 3.13
C LEU A 137 -11.87 -11.35 1.93
N LYS A 138 -12.60 -11.37 0.80
CA LYS A 138 -12.13 -12.03 -0.42
C LYS A 138 -10.80 -11.42 -0.89
N THR A 139 -10.77 -10.09 -1.05
CA THR A 139 -9.58 -9.34 -1.46
C THR A 139 -8.42 -9.51 -0.49
N ILE A 140 -8.70 -9.53 0.82
CA ILE A 140 -7.68 -9.75 1.86
C ILE A 140 -7.06 -11.14 1.75
N LYS A 141 -7.89 -12.17 1.62
CA LYS A 141 -7.39 -13.55 1.50
C LYS A 141 -6.59 -13.77 0.22
N GLU A 142 -7.07 -13.25 -0.91
CA GLU A 142 -6.35 -13.33 -2.19
C GLU A 142 -5.00 -12.63 -2.12
N LYS A 143 -4.94 -11.42 -1.54
CA LYS A 143 -3.71 -10.61 -1.52
C LYS A 143 -2.71 -11.02 -0.43
N LEU A 144 -3.16 -11.70 0.63
CA LEU A 144 -2.32 -12.20 1.71
C LEU A 144 -2.08 -13.73 1.65
N GLU A 145 -2.55 -14.38 0.59
CA GLU A 145 -2.41 -15.83 0.37
C GLU A 145 -2.92 -16.69 1.56
N LEU A 146 -4.09 -16.31 2.12
CA LEU A 146 -4.74 -16.96 3.28
C LEU A 146 -5.88 -17.93 2.91
#